data_AF-A0A1X1NLS3-F1
#
_entry.id   AF-A0A1X1NLS3-F1
#
_cell.length_a   1.000
_cell.length_b   1.000
_cell.length_c   1.000
_cell.angle_alpha   90.00
_cell.angle_beta   90.00
_cell.angle_gamma   90.00
#
_symmetry.space_group_name_H-M   'P 1'
#
loop_
_entity.id
_entity.type
_entity.pdbx_description
1 polymer ?
#
loop_
_entity_poly.entity_id
_entity_poly.type
_entity_poly.pdbx_seq_one_letter_code
_entity_poly.pdbx_strand_id
1 'polypeptide(L)'
;MRSTTVRTATTVLLAGALSATVLGGAVPVAAAPPPRLGPCDTGQLCLWAKEGFRGARYTHELTGIDIEACVPLPPGTTAAALANRTGRPVTTYQSAECAETGEFETYPGGGTWVPQSPYRVRAFKVWET
;
A
#
# COMPACT_ATOMS: atom_id res chain seq x y z
N MET A 1 40.36 -34.86 -61.86
CA MET A 1 39.28 -35.18 -62.82
C MET A 1 38.21 -35.95 -62.07
N ARG A 2 37.14 -35.27 -61.65
CA ARG A 2 35.73 -35.54 -62.04
C ARG A 2 35.34 -37.02 -62.02
N SER A 3 34.56 -37.41 -61.00
CA SER A 3 33.64 -38.53 -61.09
C SER A 3 32.26 -38.11 -60.61
N THR A 4 31.27 -38.65 -61.32
CA THR A 4 29.95 -38.09 -61.62
C THR A 4 28.85 -38.69 -60.74
N THR A 5 28.01 -37.82 -60.20
CA THR A 5 26.53 -37.87 -60.06
C THR A 5 25.80 -39.14 -59.54
N VAL A 6 25.18 -38.94 -58.36
CA VAL A 6 23.79 -39.24 -57.91
C VAL A 6 23.16 -40.62 -58.17
N ARG A 7 22.65 -41.22 -57.08
CA ARG A 7 21.43 -42.04 -57.09
C ARG A 7 20.53 -41.72 -55.89
N THR A 8 19.33 -41.27 -56.21
CA THR A 8 18.18 -41.04 -55.34
C THR A 8 17.64 -42.36 -54.80
N ALA A 9 17.25 -42.43 -53.52
CA ALA A 9 16.31 -43.44 -53.03
C ALA A 9 15.52 -42.90 -51.83
N THR A 10 14.24 -42.64 -52.08
CA THR A 10 13.13 -42.47 -51.13
C THR A 10 13.08 -43.62 -50.13
N THR A 11 12.70 -43.40 -48.85
CA THR A 11 11.57 -44.07 -48.14
C THR A 11 11.46 -43.60 -46.68
N VAL A 12 10.20 -43.31 -46.32
CA VAL A 12 9.55 -42.94 -45.06
C VAL A 12 10.00 -43.71 -43.81
N LEU A 13 10.02 -43.04 -42.63
CA LEU A 13 9.57 -43.62 -41.35
C LEU A 13 9.31 -42.52 -40.31
N LEU A 14 8.07 -42.51 -39.80
CA LEU A 14 7.61 -41.68 -38.69
C LEU A 14 8.28 -42.13 -37.38
N ALA A 15 8.74 -41.17 -36.58
CA ALA A 15 8.97 -41.37 -35.15
C ALA A 15 8.51 -40.11 -34.40
N GLY A 16 7.37 -40.24 -33.73
CA GLY A 16 6.80 -39.19 -32.89
C GLY A 16 7.65 -38.96 -31.65
N ALA A 17 7.86 -37.69 -31.31
CA ALA A 17 8.32 -37.27 -30.00
C ALA A 17 7.22 -36.40 -29.39
N LEU A 18 6.41 -36.99 -28.51
CA LEU A 18 5.46 -36.25 -27.68
C LEU A 18 6.24 -35.37 -26.72
N SER A 19 6.34 -34.08 -27.03
CA SER A 19 6.80 -33.08 -26.07
C SER A 19 5.64 -32.75 -25.15
N ALA A 20 5.63 -33.33 -23.95
CA ALA A 20 4.69 -32.96 -22.90
C ALA A 20 5.07 -31.57 -22.36
N THR A 21 4.53 -30.52 -22.98
CA THR A 21 4.53 -29.18 -22.42
C THR A 21 3.59 -29.18 -21.21
N VAL A 22 4.16 -29.30 -20.02
CA VAL A 22 3.44 -29.02 -18.78
C VAL A 22 3.19 -27.51 -18.75
N LEU A 23 2.08 -27.10 -19.34
CA LEU A 23 1.48 -25.79 -19.15
C LEU A 23 1.01 -25.73 -17.70
N GLY A 24 1.94 -25.37 -16.80
CA GLY A 24 1.59 -24.96 -15.45
C GLY A 24 0.64 -23.78 -15.55
N GLY A 25 -0.66 -24.05 -15.45
CA GLY A 25 -1.69 -23.03 -15.45
C GLY A 25 -1.43 -22.07 -14.30
N ALA A 26 -1.04 -20.84 -14.65
CA ALA A 26 -1.03 -19.75 -13.70
C ALA A 26 -2.48 -19.57 -13.22
N VAL A 27 -2.79 -20.07 -12.03
CA VAL A 27 -4.04 -19.77 -11.34
C VAL A 27 -4.07 -18.25 -11.15
N PRO A 28 -5.09 -17.54 -11.66
CA PRO A 28 -5.19 -16.11 -11.42
C PRO A 28 -5.42 -15.91 -9.92
N VAL A 29 -4.40 -15.41 -9.22
CA VAL A 29 -4.57 -14.89 -7.86
C VAL A 29 -5.45 -13.65 -8.00
N ALA A 30 -6.73 -13.79 -7.66
CA ALA A 30 -7.64 -12.67 -7.59
C ALA A 30 -7.09 -11.68 -6.55
N ALA A 31 -6.79 -10.45 -6.98
CA ALA A 31 -6.40 -9.38 -6.08
C ALA A 31 -7.54 -9.13 -5.08
N ALA A 32 -7.17 -8.96 -3.80
CA ALA A 32 -8.16 -8.63 -2.77
C ALA A 32 -8.88 -7.33 -3.15
N PRO A 33 -10.21 -7.23 -2.93
CA PRO A 33 -10.94 -6.01 -3.21
C PRO A 33 -10.36 -4.84 -2.40
N PRO A 34 -10.40 -3.60 -2.95
CA PRO A 34 -9.85 -2.45 -2.27
C PRO A 34 -10.56 -2.23 -0.93
N PRO A 35 -9.84 -1.77 0.12
CA PRO A 35 -10.45 -1.50 1.40
C PRO A 35 -11.55 -0.45 1.26
N ARG A 36 -12.71 -0.72 1.83
CA ARG A 36 -13.79 0.27 1.89
C ARG A 36 -13.31 1.46 2.72
N LEU A 37 -13.41 2.66 2.17
CA LEU A 37 -13.07 3.88 2.89
C LEU A 37 -13.96 4.00 4.15
N GLY A 38 -13.34 4.34 5.27
CA GLY A 38 -14.07 4.63 6.52
C GLY A 38 -14.75 6.00 6.47
N PRO A 39 -15.66 6.32 7.41
CA PRO A 39 -16.20 7.66 7.52
C PRO A 39 -15.08 8.65 7.90
N CYS A 40 -14.89 9.70 7.11
CA CYS A 40 -14.00 10.83 7.43
C CYS A 40 -14.40 12.04 6.60
N ASP A 41 -14.84 13.11 7.25
CA ASP A 41 -15.41 14.26 6.56
C ASP A 41 -14.31 15.18 6.03
N THR A 42 -14.67 16.03 5.07
CA THR A 42 -13.76 17.08 4.58
C THR A 42 -13.35 17.99 5.73
N GLY A 43 -12.05 18.30 5.81
CA GLY A 43 -11.48 19.12 6.89
C GLY A 43 -10.95 18.31 8.08
N GLN A 44 -11.15 16.99 8.10
CA GLN A 44 -10.76 16.13 9.23
C GLN A 44 -9.46 15.36 8.99
N LEU A 45 -8.73 15.10 10.07
CA LEU A 45 -7.78 14.00 10.16
C LEU A 45 -8.47 12.86 10.91
N CYS A 46 -8.53 11.68 10.29
CA CYS A 46 -9.10 10.48 10.92
C CYS A 46 -8.05 9.39 11.07
N LEU A 47 -8.03 8.76 12.24
CA LEU A 47 -7.03 7.76 12.64
C LEU A 47 -7.76 6.54 13.21
N TRP A 48 -7.52 5.36 12.62
CA TRP A 48 -8.17 4.12 13.02
C TRP A 48 -7.22 3.16 13.69
N ALA A 49 -7.67 2.52 14.76
CA ALA A 49 -6.88 1.56 15.54
C ALA A 49 -6.47 0.32 14.72
N LYS A 50 -7.22 -0.03 13.67
CA LYS A 50 -6.95 -1.20 12.82
C LYS A 50 -6.85 -0.79 11.34
N GLU A 51 -6.06 -1.57 10.61
CA GLU A 51 -5.91 -1.48 9.16
C GLU A 51 -7.24 -1.60 8.42
N GLY A 52 -7.30 -1.03 7.23
CA GLY A 52 -8.49 -0.98 6.39
C GLY A 52 -9.59 -0.11 7.01
N PHE A 53 -9.21 0.93 7.76
CA PHE A 53 -10.12 1.93 8.35
C PHE A 53 -11.14 1.32 9.34
N ARG A 54 -10.68 0.43 10.24
CA ARG A 54 -11.54 -0.31 11.17
C ARG A 54 -11.23 -0.02 12.63
N GLY A 55 -12.17 -0.39 13.51
CA GLY A 55 -12.04 -0.27 14.96
C GLY A 55 -12.31 1.15 15.45
N ALA A 56 -11.82 1.46 16.66
CA ALA A 56 -11.93 2.80 17.23
C ALA A 56 -11.30 3.84 16.28
N ARG A 57 -11.98 4.97 16.12
CA ARG A 57 -11.59 6.07 15.26
C ARG A 57 -11.41 7.32 16.11
N TYR A 58 -10.27 7.99 15.95
CA TYR A 58 -10.03 9.33 16.44
C TYR A 58 -10.18 10.31 15.29
N THR A 59 -10.93 11.38 15.52
CA THR A 59 -11.19 12.42 14.54
C THR A 59 -10.69 13.74 15.10
N HIS A 60 -9.91 14.46 14.30
CA HIS A 60 -9.38 15.77 14.66
C HIS A 60 -9.71 16.78 13.56
N GLU A 61 -10.03 18.00 13.96
CA GLU A 61 -10.29 19.14 13.08
C GLU A 61 -9.22 20.21 13.28
N LEU A 62 -8.91 20.94 12.21
CA LEU A 62 -7.86 21.97 12.23
C LEU A 62 -8.13 23.09 13.24
N THR A 63 -9.40 23.40 13.52
CA THR A 63 -9.81 24.44 14.46
C THR A 63 -9.38 24.18 15.90
N GLY A 64 -9.04 22.93 16.25
CA GLY A 64 -8.61 22.53 17.59
C GLY A 64 -7.16 22.04 17.66
N ILE A 65 -6.37 22.23 16.61
CA ILE A 65 -4.97 21.80 16.55
C ILE A 65 -4.06 22.99 16.28
N ASP A 66 -3.12 23.21 17.18
CA ASP A 66 -2.02 24.14 16.94
C ASP A 66 -1.12 23.60 15.82
N ILE A 67 -0.83 24.46 14.85
CA ILE A 67 0.05 24.14 13.73
C ILE A 67 1.48 23.91 14.23
N GLU A 68 2.18 22.92 13.65
CA GLU A 68 3.52 22.46 14.01
C GLU A 68 3.70 21.90 15.43
N ALA A 69 2.66 21.94 16.26
CA ALA A 69 2.65 21.32 17.57
C ALA A 69 2.51 19.79 17.46
N CYS A 70 3.24 19.07 18.31
CA CYS A 70 3.07 17.63 18.45
C CYS A 70 1.77 17.32 19.18
N VAL A 71 0.88 16.56 18.53
CA VAL A 71 -0.38 16.12 19.13
C VAL A 71 -0.30 14.61 19.39
N PRO A 72 -0.16 14.18 20.66
CA PRO A 72 -0.19 12.76 21.00
C PRO A 72 -1.60 12.20 20.91
N LEU A 73 -1.70 10.92 20.54
CA LEU A 73 -2.94 10.16 20.74
C LEU A 73 -3.12 9.83 22.22
N PRO A 74 -4.37 9.52 22.66
CA PRO A 74 -4.61 9.13 24.04
C PRO A 74 -3.67 8.00 24.49
N PRO A 75 -3.14 8.03 25.72
CA PRO A 75 -2.23 7.01 26.21
C PRO A 75 -2.79 5.59 26.06
N GLY A 76 -1.95 4.64 25.66
CA GLY A 76 -2.34 3.25 25.41
C GLY A 76 -3.08 3.01 24.09
N THR A 77 -3.27 4.05 23.28
CA THR A 77 -3.92 3.94 21.96
C THR A 77 -2.90 4.12 20.84
N THR A 78 -3.20 3.52 19.67
CA THR A 78 -2.41 3.69 18.46
C THR A 78 -3.34 3.63 17.25
N ALA A 79 -2.87 4.15 16.11
CA ALA A 79 -3.54 3.95 14.83
C ALA A 79 -2.68 3.15 13.85
N ALA A 80 -3.33 2.44 12.94
CA ALA A 80 -2.71 1.67 11.85
C ALA A 80 -3.29 1.99 10.47
N ALA A 81 -4.30 2.86 10.41
CA ALA A 81 -4.80 3.43 9.17
C ALA A 81 -5.16 4.89 9.42
N LEU A 82 -5.05 5.72 8.38
CA LEU A 82 -5.37 7.14 8.49
C LEU A 82 -5.98 7.71 7.21
N ALA A 83 -6.67 8.83 7.36
CA ALA A 83 -7.13 9.65 6.26
C ALA A 83 -6.85 11.12 6.58
N ASN A 84 -6.03 11.77 5.75
CA ASN A 84 -5.82 13.20 5.81
C ASN A 84 -6.78 13.89 4.83
N ARG A 85 -7.97 14.21 5.34
CA ARG A 85 -8.99 15.01 4.62
C ARG A 85 -8.90 16.50 4.97
N THR A 86 -7.89 16.89 5.75
CA THR A 86 -7.59 18.31 6.00
C THR A 86 -7.03 18.96 4.74
N GLY A 87 -7.00 20.29 4.69
CA GLY A 87 -6.36 21.04 3.61
C GLY A 87 -4.83 21.12 3.73
N ARG A 88 -4.21 20.47 4.72
CA ARG A 88 -2.81 20.69 5.12
C ARG A 88 -2.00 19.38 5.16
N PRO A 89 -0.68 19.41 4.95
CA PRO A 89 0.16 18.25 5.16
C PRO A 89 0.13 17.81 6.63
N VAL A 90 0.16 16.50 6.86
CA VAL A 90 0.19 15.90 8.20
C VAL A 90 1.32 14.89 8.27
N THR A 91 2.19 15.02 9.27
CA THR A 91 3.17 13.97 9.59
C THR A 91 2.65 13.11 10.72
N THR A 92 2.71 11.79 10.56
CA THR A 92 2.47 10.85 11.65
C THR A 92 3.78 10.29 12.18
N TYR A 93 3.80 9.93 13.46
CA TYR A 93 5.00 9.47 14.14
C TYR A 93 4.75 8.14 14.87
N GLN A 94 5.77 7.27 14.87
CA GLN A 94 5.82 6.10 15.74
C GLN A 94 5.99 6.49 17.22
N SER A 95 6.69 7.59 17.51
CA SER A 95 6.85 8.15 18.86
C SER A 95 5.60 8.94 19.29
N ALA A 96 5.30 8.92 20.60
CA ALA A 96 4.22 9.74 21.17
C ALA A 96 4.64 11.21 21.36
N GLU A 97 5.93 11.50 21.33
CA GLU A 97 6.55 12.82 21.49
C GLU A 97 6.97 13.44 20.15
N CYS A 98 6.54 12.85 19.02
CA CYS A 98 6.97 13.23 17.68
C CYS A 98 8.49 13.22 17.48
N ALA A 99 9.20 12.29 18.14
CA ALA A 99 10.64 12.13 17.97
C ALA A 99 10.98 11.55 16.59
N GLU A 100 11.99 12.13 15.94
CA GLU A 100 12.44 11.78 14.59
C GLU A 100 13.49 10.66 14.56
N THR A 101 13.88 10.15 15.73
CA THR A 101 14.75 8.97 15.83
C THR A 101 14.00 7.66 15.53
N GLY A 102 12.66 7.69 15.56
CA GLY A 102 11.80 6.58 15.14
C GLY A 102 11.17 6.84 13.77
N GLU A 103 10.30 5.95 13.31
CA GLU A 103 9.65 6.10 12.01
C GLU A 103 8.63 7.25 12.00
N PHE A 104 8.62 8.02 10.92
CA PHE A 104 7.63 9.06 10.65
C PHE A 104 7.41 9.23 9.14
N GLU A 105 6.26 9.73 8.74
CA GLU A 105 5.90 9.92 7.33
C GLU A 105 4.95 11.10 7.19
N THR A 106 5.16 11.92 6.16
CA THR A 106 4.34 13.10 5.86
C THR A 106 3.39 12.80 4.71
N TYR A 107 2.09 13.00 4.95
CA TYR A 107 1.02 12.80 3.98
C TYR A 107 0.47 14.14 3.51
N PRO A 108 0.28 14.34 2.19
CA PRO A 108 -0.27 15.59 1.69
C PRO A 108 -1.72 15.79 2.15
N GLY A 109 -2.12 17.06 2.24
CA GLY A 109 -3.51 17.47 2.44
C GLY A 109 -4.38 17.23 1.21
N GLY A 110 -5.67 17.55 1.32
CA GLY A 110 -6.61 17.53 0.21
C GLY A 110 -7.26 16.16 -0.06
N GLY A 111 -6.88 15.11 0.68
CA GLY A 111 -7.57 13.82 0.64
C GLY A 111 -6.69 12.59 0.47
N THR A 112 -5.71 12.41 1.35
CA THR A 112 -4.88 11.19 1.39
C THR A 112 -5.58 10.09 2.20
N TRP A 113 -5.56 8.85 1.70
CA TRP A 113 -6.09 7.67 2.39
C TRP A 113 -5.04 6.57 2.49
N VAL A 114 -4.70 6.17 3.72
CA VAL A 114 -3.67 5.16 3.99
C VAL A 114 -4.32 3.98 4.74
N PRO A 115 -4.63 2.87 4.04
CA PRO A 115 -5.32 1.75 4.66
C PRO A 115 -4.43 0.95 5.62
N GLN A 116 -3.11 1.05 5.49
CA GLN A 116 -2.14 0.43 6.38
C GLN A 116 -0.91 1.34 6.48
N SER A 117 -0.69 1.92 7.66
CA SER A 117 0.53 2.65 7.98
C SER A 117 1.68 1.66 8.16
N PRO A 118 2.92 2.00 7.75
CA PRO A 118 4.09 1.14 7.94
C PRO A 118 4.47 0.96 9.42
N TYR A 119 3.92 1.77 10.32
CA TYR A 119 4.14 1.69 11.77
C TYR A 119 2.85 2.01 12.55
N ARG A 120 2.89 1.82 13.87
CA ARG A 120 1.80 2.24 14.76
C ARG A 120 1.94 3.71 15.08
N VAL A 121 1.02 4.51 14.56
CA VAL A 121 0.96 5.96 14.80
C VAL A 121 0.60 6.21 16.26
N ARG A 122 1.40 7.05 16.94
CA ARG A 122 1.21 7.47 18.33
C ARG A 122 1.04 8.97 18.49
N ALA A 123 1.52 9.77 17.53
CA ALA A 123 1.33 11.20 17.49
C ALA A 123 1.30 11.71 16.04
N PHE A 124 0.87 12.95 15.85
CA PHE A 124 0.91 13.63 14.57
C PHE A 124 1.27 15.12 14.73
N LYS A 125 1.70 15.74 13.63
CA LYS A 125 1.85 17.19 13.47
C LYS A 125 1.13 17.64 12.20
N VAL A 126 0.49 18.80 12.26
CA VAL A 126 -0.11 19.47 11.10
C VAL A 126 0.81 20.60 10.66
N TRP A 127 1.17 20.64 9.38
CA TRP A 127 2.11 21.62 8.83
C TRP A 127 1.41 22.72 8.06
N GLU A 128 2.13 23.83 7.88
CA GLU A 128 1.77 24.86 6.93
C GLU A 128 1.62 24.35 5.49
N THR A 129 0.86 25.09 4.69
CA THR A 129 0.62 24.83 3.26
C THR A 129 1.61 25.57 2.40
#